data_AF-A0A3D0P278-F1
#
_entry.id   AF-A0A3D0P278-F1
#
_cell.length_a   1.000
_cell.length_b   1.000
_cell.length_c   1.000
_cell.angle_alpha   90.00
_cell.angle_beta   90.00
_cell.angle_gamma   90.00
#
_symmetry.space_group_name_H-M   'P 1'
#
loop_
_entity.id
_entity.type
_entity.pdbx_description
1 polymer ?
#
loop_
_entity_poly.entity_id
_entity_poly.type
_entity_poly.pdbx_seq_one_letter_code
_entity_poly.pdbx_strand_id
1 'polypeptide(L)'
;MPTQINQIESDGRVYFRVEGDMYLEDANLLEKLVRETRSSGESEVTIDLADLSFLDSESAAVLRRMESEGMVDIQGIEFFLQSAIDIAERAA
;
A
#
# COMPACT_ATOMS: atom_id res chain seq x y z
N MET A 1 4.82 3.66 -13.52
CA MET A 1 6.18 3.43 -13.00
C MET A 1 6.24 2.07 -12.31
N PRO A 2 7.39 1.37 -12.29
CA PRO A 2 7.48 0.10 -11.56
C PRO A 2 7.18 0.30 -10.08
N THR A 3 6.49 -0.65 -9.46
CA THR A 3 6.21 -0.63 -8.02
C THR A 3 7.49 -0.80 -7.22
N GLN A 4 7.68 0.05 -6.21
CA GLN A 4 8.70 -0.12 -5.19
C GLN A 4 8.05 -0.30 -3.83
N ILE A 5 8.48 -1.32 -3.09
CA ILE A 5 7.99 -1.65 -1.76
C ILE A 5 9.17 -1.54 -0.79
N ASN A 6 9.15 -0.53 0.07
CA ASN A 6 10.19 -0.29 1.06
C ASN A 6 9.66 -0.62 2.46
N GLN A 7 10.34 -1.53 3.16
CA GLN A 7 10.04 -1.84 4.56
C GLN A 7 10.85 -0.93 5.49
N ILE A 8 10.15 -0.27 6.41
CA ILE A 8 10.74 0.62 7.42
C ILE A 8 10.23 0.17 8.79
N GLU A 9 11.14 -0.07 9.72
CA GLU A 9 10.79 -0.40 11.11
C GLU A 9 10.99 0.84 11.98
N SER A 10 9.95 1.25 12.71
CA SER A 10 10.00 2.40 13.62
C SER A 10 9.07 2.17 14.81
N ASP A 11 9.57 2.41 16.02
CA ASP A 11 8.79 2.34 17.27
C ASP A 11 7.97 1.03 17.45
N GLY A 12 8.52 -0.10 17.01
CA GLY A 12 7.86 -1.41 17.09
C GLY A 12 6.76 -1.65 16.04
N ARG A 13 6.60 -0.73 15.09
CA ARG A 13 5.70 -0.82 13.94
C ARG A 13 6.50 -1.05 12.66
N VAL A 14 5.91 -1.75 11.71
CA VAL A 14 6.47 -1.97 10.38
C VAL A 14 5.66 -1.21 9.36
N TYR A 15 6.32 -0.37 8.59
CA TYR A 15 5.73 0.41 7.51
C TYR A 15 6.18 -0.17 6.17
N PHE A 16 5.21 -0.49 5.31
CA PHE A 16 5.45 -0.77 3.91
C PHE A 16 5.09 0.48 3.10
N ARG A 17 6.11 1.26 2.72
CA ARG A 17 5.93 2.41 1.83
C ARG A 17 5.91 1.92 0.38
N VAL A 18 4.82 2.22 -0.31
CA VAL A 18 4.58 1.77 -1.68
C VAL A 18 4.63 2.98 -2.60
N GLU A 19 5.45 2.89 -3.64
CA GLU A 19 5.64 3.95 -4.63
C GLU A 19 5.40 3.39 -6.05
N GLY A 20 4.88 4.20 -6.97
CA GLY A 20 4.68 3.82 -8.38
C GLY A 20 3.30 3.26 -8.71
N ASP A 21 3.22 2.32 -9.66
CA ASP A 21 1.95 1.81 -10.18
C ASP A 21 1.70 0.37 -9.69
N MET A 22 0.79 0.21 -8.74
CA MET A 22 0.49 -1.11 -8.18
C MET A 22 -0.51 -1.88 -9.04
N TYR A 23 -0.06 -3.03 -9.52
CA TYR A 23 -0.89 -4.07 -10.15
C TYR A 23 -1.04 -5.30 -9.26
N LEU A 24 -1.89 -6.24 -9.66
CA LEU A 24 -2.25 -7.40 -8.84
C LEU A 24 -1.02 -8.22 -8.38
N GLU A 25 -0.01 -8.38 -9.23
CA GLU A 25 1.21 -9.10 -8.87
C GLU A 25 1.96 -8.42 -7.71
N ASP A 26 2.02 -7.08 -7.72
CA ASP A 26 2.65 -6.29 -6.68
C ASP A 26 1.85 -6.34 -5.37
N ALA A 27 0.52 -6.26 -5.46
CA ALA A 27 -0.35 -6.39 -4.30
C ALA A 27 -0.23 -7.77 -3.63
N ASN A 28 -0.12 -8.83 -4.43
CA ASN A 28 0.13 -10.19 -3.93
C ASN A 28 1.52 -10.35 -3.31
N LEU A 29 2.54 -9.66 -3.85
CA LEU A 29 3.86 -9.62 -3.24
C LEU A 29 3.81 -8.91 -1.88
N LEU A 30 3.16 -7.75 -1.81
CA LEU A 30 2.98 -7.01 -0.58
C LEU A 30 2.26 -7.86 0.49
N GLU A 31 1.20 -8.58 0.13
CA GLU A 31 0.50 -9.47 1.06
C GLU A 31 1.42 -10.57 1.62
N LYS A 32 2.31 -11.14 0.79
CA LYS A 32 3.29 -12.13 1.27
C LYS A 32 4.24 -11.51 2.29
N LEU A 33 4.79 -10.33 2.01
CA LEU A 33 5.70 -9.61 2.91
C LEU A 33 5.02 -9.27 4.24
N VAL A 34 3.77 -8.83 4.20
CA VAL A 34 2.95 -8.57 5.40
C VAL A 34 2.78 -9.85 6.23
N ARG A 35 2.42 -10.97 5.60
CA ARG A 35 2.22 -12.26 6.28
C ARG A 35 3.52 -12.76 6.92
N GLU A 36 4.65 -12.63 6.22
CA GLU A 36 5.97 -12.98 6.74
C GLU A 36 6.33 -12.13 7.96
N THR A 37 6.15 -10.81 7.86
CA THR A 37 6.42 -9.86 8.96
C THR A 37 5.61 -10.19 10.21
N ARG A 38 4.32 -10.48 10.04
CA ARG A 38 3.43 -10.86 11.17
C ARG A 38 3.72 -12.24 11.73
N SER A 39 4.33 -13.13 10.95
CA SER A 39 4.76 -14.44 11.44
C SER A 39 6.00 -14.34 12.33
N SER A 40 6.84 -13.32 12.13
CA SER A 40 8.05 -13.08 12.91
C SER A 40 7.84 -12.30 14.22
N GLY A 41 6.64 -11.75 14.47
CA GLY A 41 6.31 -11.04 15.72
C GLY A 41 4.92 -10.40 15.73
N GLU A 42 4.55 -9.80 16.86
CA GLU A 42 3.26 -9.09 17.05
C GLU A 42 3.30 -7.62 16.56
N SER A 43 4.15 -7.30 15.59
CA SER A 43 4.32 -5.92 15.13
C SER A 43 3.08 -5.45 14.36
N GLU A 44 2.59 -4.26 14.72
CA GLU A 44 1.56 -3.57 13.93
C GLU A 44 2.16 -3.21 12.56
N VAL A 45 1.42 -3.52 11.49
CA VAL A 45 1.84 -3.30 10.11
C VAL A 45 0.99 -2.20 9.50
N THR A 46 1.64 -1.19 8.94
CA THR A 46 0.98 -0.10 8.20
C THR A 46 1.45 -0.11 6.75
N ILE A 47 0.52 -0.02 5.81
CA ILE A 47 0.82 0.22 4.39
C ILE A 47 0.64 1.71 4.13
N ASP A 48 1.70 2.37 3.67
CA ASP A 48 1.70 3.78 3.28
C ASP A 48 1.65 3.90 1.76
N LEU A 49 0.57 4.53 1.26
CA LEU A 49 0.26 4.70 -0.15
C LEU A 49 0.46 6.16 -0.63
N ALA A 50 1.10 7.02 0.16
CA ALA A 50 1.20 8.45 -0.14
C ALA A 50 1.86 8.76 -1.51
N ASP A 51 2.80 7.92 -1.94
CA ASP A 51 3.53 8.08 -3.21
C ASP A 51 3.05 7.11 -4.31
N LEU A 52 1.89 6.51 -4.12
CA LEU A 52 1.28 5.66 -5.13
C LEU A 52 0.77 6.53 -6.28
N SER A 53 1.11 6.14 -7.51
CA SER A 53 0.74 6.84 -8.74
C SER A 53 -0.45 6.19 -9.44
N PHE A 54 -0.65 4.89 -9.25
CA PHE A 54 -1.76 4.14 -9.82
C PHE A 54 -2.10 2.91 -8.96
N LEU A 55 -3.41 2.58 -8.92
CA LEU A 55 -3.95 1.40 -8.26
C LEU A 55 -5.10 0.85 -9.11
N ASP A 56 -4.99 -0.39 -9.59
CA ASP A 56 -6.12 -1.04 -10.25
C ASP A 56 -7.15 -1.63 -9.24
N SER A 57 -8.31 -2.02 -9.75
CA SER A 57 -9.40 -2.56 -8.92
C SER A 57 -9.05 -3.90 -8.25
N GLU A 58 -8.21 -4.71 -8.88
CA GLU A 58 -7.85 -6.03 -8.36
C GLU A 58 -6.89 -5.88 -7.17
N SER A 59 -5.90 -5.02 -7.31
CA SER A 59 -4.96 -4.61 -6.27
C SER A 59 -5.67 -3.94 -5.10
N ALA A 60 -6.60 -3.02 -5.38
CA ALA A 60 -7.44 -2.40 -4.36
C ALA A 60 -8.25 -3.44 -3.56
N ALA A 61 -8.75 -4.49 -4.20
CA ALA A 61 -9.46 -5.58 -3.53
C ALA A 61 -8.53 -6.38 -2.60
N VAL A 62 -7.27 -6.59 -2.97
CA VAL A 62 -6.25 -7.23 -2.11
C VAL A 62 -5.96 -6.37 -0.88
N LEU A 63 -5.69 -5.07 -1.07
CA LEU A 63 -5.43 -4.14 0.04
C LEU A 63 -6.61 -4.08 1.02
N ARG A 64 -7.83 -3.92 0.48
CA ARG A 64 -9.05 -3.88 1.29
C ARG A 64 -9.29 -5.18 2.04
N ARG A 65 -8.98 -6.34 1.43
CA ARG A 65 -9.07 -7.63 2.11
C ARG A 65 -8.13 -7.68 3.31
N MET A 66 -6.85 -7.31 3.13
CA MET A 66 -5.87 -7.30 4.23
C MET A 66 -6.29 -6.38 5.38
N GLU A 67 -6.80 -5.18 5.08
CA GLU A 67 -7.32 -4.26 6.10
C GLU A 67 -8.52 -4.87 6.83
N SER A 68 -9.49 -5.44 6.10
CA SER A 68 -10.69 -6.05 6.70
C SER A 68 -10.41 -7.29 7.56
N GLU A 69 -9.32 -8.00 7.27
CA GLU A 69 -8.82 -9.13 8.07
C GLU A 69 -8.02 -8.67 9.29
N GLY A 70 -7.84 -7.35 9.50
CA GLY A 70 -7.04 -6.78 10.59
C GLY A 70 -5.54 -7.04 10.43
N MET A 71 -5.09 -7.34 9.21
CA MET A 71 -3.69 -7.62 8.92
C MET A 71 -2.84 -6.36 8.89
N VAL A 72 -3.42 -5.25 8.43
CA VAL A 72 -2.72 -3.98 8.20
C VAL A 72 -3.65 -2.80 8.48
N ASP A 73 -3.05 -1.67 8.83
CA ASP A 73 -3.66 -0.34 8.66
C ASP A 73 -3.23 0.26 7.32
N ILE A 74 -4.13 0.97 6.63
CA ILE A 74 -3.81 1.67 5.36
C ILE A 74 -3.80 3.17 5.61
N GLN A 75 -2.76 3.86 5.11
CA GLN A 75 -2.62 5.31 5.21
C GLN A 75 -2.19 5.91 3.86
N GLY A 76 -2.38 7.23 3.71
CA GLY A 76 -1.90 8.00 2.57
C GLY A 76 -2.76 7.89 1.30
N ILE A 77 -3.93 7.24 1.37
CA ILE A 77 -4.84 7.10 0.23
C ILE A 77 -5.42 8.45 -0.24
N GLU A 78 -5.52 9.40 0.67
CA GLU A 78 -5.93 10.78 0.41
C GLU A 78 -4.98 11.51 -0.54
N PHE A 79 -3.67 11.24 -0.48
CA PHE A 79 -2.67 11.83 -1.38
C PHE A 79 -2.78 11.24 -2.78
N PHE A 80 -3.04 9.94 -2.89
CA PHE A 80 -3.33 9.28 -4.16
C PHE A 80 -4.57 9.89 -4.83
N LEU A 81 -5.66 10.07 -4.08
CA LEU A 81 -6.89 10.67 -4.62
C LEU A 81 -6.68 12.13 -5.06
N GLN A 82 -5.96 12.93 -4.27
CA GLN A 82 -5.59 14.30 -4.66
C GLN A 82 -4.79 14.31 -5.95
N SER A 83 -3.79 13.43 -6.07
CA SER A 83 -2.97 13.32 -7.27
C SER A 83 -3.79 12.95 -8.51
N ALA A 84 -4.77 12.04 -8.36
CA ALA A 84 -5.67 11.67 -9.44
C ALA A 84 -6.58 12.85 -9.87
N ILE A 85 -7.06 13.65 -8.92
CA ILE A 85 -7.85 14.86 -9.19
C ILE A 85 -6.99 15.89 -9.94
N ASP A 86 -5.79 16.18 -9.47
CA ASP A 86 -4.87 17.14 -10.08
C ASP A 86 -4.54 16.79 -11.55
N ILE A 87 -4.40 15.48 -11.84
CA ILE A 87 -4.18 15.00 -13.21
C ILE A 87 -5.41 15.25 -14.09
N ALA A 88 -6.61 14.97 -13.55
CA ALA A 88 -7.86 15.19 -14.28
C ALA A 88 -8.12 16.67 -14.57
N GLU A 89 -7.82 17.57 -13.61
CA GLU A 89 -7.98 19.02 -13.79
C GLU A 89 -7.02 19.58 -14.85
N ARG A 90 -5.78 19.07 -14.95
CA ARG A 90 -4.80 19.52 -15.96
C ARG A 90 -5.10 19.02 -17.37
N ALA A 91 -5.91 17.98 -17.50
CA ALA A 91 -6.28 17.38 -18.78
C ALA A 91 -7.55 18.00 -19.41
N ALA A 92 -8.26 18.85 -18.66
CA ALA A 92 -9.48 19.57 -19.08
C ALA A 92 -9.15 20.94 -19.71
#